data_AF-A0A674HIH1-F1
#
_entry.id   AF-A0A674HIH1-F1
#
_cell.length_a   1.000
_cell.length_b   1.000
_cell.length_c   1.000
_cell.angle_alpha   90.00
_cell.angle_beta   90.00
_cell.angle_gamma   90.00
#
_symmetry.space_group_name_H-M   'P 1'
#
loop_
_entity.id
_entity.type
_entity.pdbx_description
1 polymer ?
#
loop_
_entity_poly.entity_id
_entity_poly.type
_entity_poly.pdbx_seq_one_letter_code
_entity_poly.pdbx_strand_id
1 'polypeptide(L)'
;MARDADLGSNSLLTYQLTSDPSFSLSVKEKPGGKKQPELVLEKALDREKQSSFELLLTAVDGGEPARSGTVLVRINAPLSIVASSGGSYKVVTAGALDREQASEHRVTVVARDRGRPALWSSRELVLEVSDVNDNAPVFEEAAYSAYVAENNAAGALVLRVQARDADAGANGRVSYWLAGGSAGAAGAAPLVSVEARSGALYAQRSLDYEQCREFTLAVRAQDGGSPARSSTATVRVFVLDRNDNAPRVLYPPPALAAGSGAAWSGVELAPRWSEAGALVAKVVAVDADAGQNAWLSYELAKATEPGLFRVGLHSGEVRTARSPLARDAARQSLVVLVKDHGRPALSATATLSVVLAESVAELLAELGSAAAEAAAPGEPAASLTRWLVLAVAAVSCLFVAFLLLLLALRLRRWRRQQLLPADSGALRGVPVSHFVGIDGVRAFLQSYSHEVSLTADSRKSQLRFSAGSCCDTLPARPPPDEPRRCSATRILPAPSPPIPPLPR
;
A
#
# COMPACT_ATOMS: atom_id res chain seq x y z
N MET A 1 -20.08 46.51 9.81
CA MET A 1 -20.27 47.91 9.37
C MET A 1 -19.61 48.07 8.02
N ALA A 2 -20.23 48.81 7.11
CA ALA A 2 -19.65 49.07 5.80
C ALA A 2 -18.39 49.93 5.95
N ARG A 3 -17.35 49.59 5.19
CA ARG A 3 -16.12 50.36 5.10
C ARG A 3 -15.97 50.81 3.67
N ASP A 4 -15.78 52.10 3.51
CA ASP A 4 -15.46 52.73 2.25
C ASP A 4 -14.04 53.29 2.34
N ALA A 5 -13.25 53.07 1.29
CA ALA A 5 -11.86 53.52 1.23
C ALA A 5 -11.76 54.96 0.71
N ASP A 6 -12.82 55.47 0.10
CA ASP A 6 -12.86 56.83 -0.42
C ASP A 6 -12.97 57.85 0.73
N LEU A 7 -12.49 59.08 0.48
CA LEU A 7 -12.49 60.18 1.45
C LEU A 7 -13.46 61.27 0.99
N GLY A 8 -14.06 61.99 1.95
CA GLY A 8 -14.93 63.12 1.66
C GLY A 8 -16.31 62.69 1.14
N SER A 9 -16.85 63.44 0.16
CA SER A 9 -18.22 63.25 -0.36
C SER A 9 -18.47 61.91 -1.03
N ASN A 10 -17.43 61.21 -1.47
CA ASN A 10 -17.54 59.92 -2.16
C ASN A 10 -17.55 58.75 -1.17
N SER A 11 -17.17 58.98 0.08
CA SER A 11 -17.20 57.97 1.14
C SER A 11 -18.63 57.60 1.56
N LEU A 12 -18.79 56.52 2.32
CA LEU A 12 -20.06 56.04 2.90
C LEU A 12 -21.04 57.17 3.26
N LEU A 13 -22.06 57.33 2.42
CA LEU A 13 -23.00 58.43 2.49
C LEU A 13 -24.08 58.17 3.52
N THR A 14 -24.68 56.97 3.53
CA THR A 14 -25.74 56.65 4.49
C THR A 14 -26.00 55.15 4.60
N TYR A 15 -26.81 54.78 5.59
CA TYR A 15 -27.42 53.46 5.71
C TYR A 15 -28.94 53.58 5.49
N GLN A 16 -29.50 52.59 4.83
CA GLN A 16 -30.93 52.44 4.61
C GLN A 16 -31.36 51.07 5.12
N LEU A 17 -32.50 51.00 5.79
CA LEU A 17 -33.09 49.74 6.24
C LEU A 17 -34.36 49.48 5.44
N THR A 18 -34.67 48.21 5.15
CA THR A 18 -36.00 47.84 4.67
C THR A 18 -37.07 48.38 5.61
N SER A 19 -38.07 49.05 5.04
CA SER A 19 -39.17 49.62 5.81
C SER A 19 -39.92 48.52 6.57
N ASP A 20 -39.90 48.58 7.88
CA ASP A 20 -40.67 47.72 8.78
C ASP A 20 -41.45 48.59 9.78
N PRO A 21 -42.73 48.27 10.11
CA PRO A 21 -43.53 49.07 11.02
C PRO A 21 -43.04 49.05 12.48
N SER A 22 -42.11 48.16 12.84
CA SER A 22 -41.63 47.92 14.19
C SER A 22 -40.21 48.40 14.42
N PHE A 23 -39.42 48.55 13.35
CA PHE A 23 -38.02 48.96 13.41
C PHE A 23 -37.75 50.21 12.57
N SER A 24 -37.05 51.17 13.15
CA SER A 24 -36.49 52.32 12.44
C SER A 24 -34.96 52.28 12.51
N LEU A 25 -34.33 53.01 11.59
CA LEU A 25 -32.89 53.14 11.51
C LEU A 25 -32.48 54.55 11.92
N SER A 26 -31.71 54.66 12.99
CA SER A 26 -31.05 55.90 13.41
C SER A 26 -29.58 55.86 12.99
N VAL A 27 -29.09 56.87 12.27
CA VAL A 27 -27.69 56.94 11.87
C VAL A 27 -26.99 58.02 12.69
N LYS A 28 -26.09 57.60 13.59
CA LYS A 28 -25.28 58.53 14.39
C LYS A 28 -23.97 58.83 13.71
N GLU A 29 -23.60 60.10 13.66
CA GLU A 29 -22.28 60.53 13.22
C GLU A 29 -21.30 60.56 14.40
N LYS A 30 -20.22 59.80 14.28
CA LYS A 30 -19.11 59.78 15.25
C LYS A 30 -18.05 60.83 14.88
N PRO A 31 -17.21 61.25 15.86
CA PRO A 31 -16.07 62.11 15.58
C PRO A 31 -15.21 61.54 14.44
N GLY A 32 -14.90 62.38 13.44
CA GLY A 32 -14.18 61.95 12.23
C GLY A 32 -15.07 61.47 11.07
N GLY A 33 -16.35 61.84 11.05
CA GLY A 33 -17.25 61.62 9.89
C GLY A 33 -17.74 60.18 9.72
N LYS A 34 -17.45 59.29 10.68
CA LYS A 34 -17.88 57.89 10.62
C LYS A 34 -19.37 57.77 10.96
N LYS A 35 -20.17 57.23 10.04
CA LYS A 35 -21.59 56.97 10.25
C LYS A 35 -21.80 55.59 10.88
N GLN A 36 -22.57 55.53 11.95
CA GLN A 36 -22.94 54.30 12.64
C GLN A 36 -24.47 54.10 12.60
N PRO A 37 -24.96 53.01 11.98
CA PRO A 37 -26.37 52.66 12.03
C PRO A 37 -26.70 52.03 13.39
N GLU A 38 -27.75 52.52 14.03
CA GLU A 38 -28.39 51.97 15.22
C GLU A 38 -29.83 51.61 14.87
N LEU A 39 -30.18 50.34 15.11
CA LEU A 39 -31.55 49.89 14.95
C LEU A 39 -32.36 50.28 16.18
N VAL A 40 -33.47 50.99 15.97
CA VAL A 40 -34.34 51.47 17.03
C VAL A 40 -35.68 50.73 16.94
N LEU A 41 -36.14 50.24 18.08
CA LEU A 41 -37.43 49.56 18.18
C LEU A 41 -38.54 50.61 18.43
N GLU A 42 -39.40 50.82 17.43
CA GLU A 42 -40.49 51.81 17.48
C GLU A 42 -41.77 51.24 18.07
N LYS A 43 -42.00 49.93 17.89
CA LYS A 43 -43.19 49.25 18.40
C LYS A 43 -42.79 47.98 19.13
N ALA A 44 -43.52 47.67 20.20
CA ALA A 44 -43.39 46.39 20.87
C ALA A 44 -43.65 45.24 19.88
N LEU A 45 -42.73 44.28 19.83
CA LEU A 45 -42.83 43.13 18.94
C LEU A 45 -43.84 42.13 19.51
N ASP A 46 -44.78 41.71 18.66
CA ASP A 46 -45.80 40.70 18.98
C ASP A 46 -45.46 39.41 18.24
N ARG A 47 -44.95 38.44 19.00
CA ARG A 47 -44.38 37.22 18.43
C ARG A 47 -45.44 36.29 17.86
N GLU A 48 -46.69 36.35 18.33
CA GLU A 48 -47.80 35.57 17.78
C GLU A 48 -48.20 36.04 16.37
N LYS A 49 -47.81 37.27 16.00
CA LYS A 49 -47.97 37.80 14.64
C LYS A 49 -46.74 37.55 13.78
N GLN A 50 -45.54 37.68 14.34
CA GLN A 50 -44.30 37.51 13.59
C GLN A 50 -43.14 37.08 14.51
N SER A 51 -42.62 35.87 14.29
CA SER A 51 -41.61 35.23 15.13
C SER A 51 -40.16 35.50 14.71
N SER A 52 -39.96 36.08 13.53
CA SER A 52 -38.65 36.47 13.01
C SER A 52 -38.79 37.69 12.12
N PHE A 53 -37.82 38.60 12.22
CA PHE A 53 -37.72 39.76 11.34
C PHE A 53 -36.45 39.64 10.51
N GLU A 54 -36.63 39.70 9.19
CA GLU A 54 -35.54 39.77 8.22
C GLU A 54 -35.51 41.19 7.65
N LEU A 55 -34.51 41.98 8.06
CA LEU A 55 -34.36 43.37 7.64
C LEU A 55 -33.11 43.49 6.78
N LEU A 56 -33.24 44.06 5.58
CA LEU A 56 -32.08 44.31 4.73
C LEU A 56 -31.50 45.69 5.09
N LEU A 57 -30.26 45.71 5.58
CA LEU A 57 -29.51 46.95 5.79
C LEU A 57 -28.61 47.18 4.57
N THR A 58 -28.81 48.31 3.90
CA THR A 58 -28.07 48.74 2.72
C THR A 58 -27.18 49.92 3.08
N ALA A 59 -25.88 49.79 2.87
CA ALA A 59 -24.94 50.90 2.91
C ALA A 59 -24.81 51.48 1.49
N VAL A 60 -24.86 52.80 1.35
CA VAL A 60 -24.72 53.49 0.05
C VAL A 60 -23.58 54.50 0.15
N ASP A 61 -22.67 54.49 -0.81
CA ASP A 61 -21.59 55.48 -0.93
C ASP A 61 -22.08 56.78 -1.60
N GLY A 62 -21.24 57.81 -1.63
CA GLY A 62 -21.57 59.10 -2.26
C GLY A 62 -20.95 59.29 -3.65
N GLY A 63 -20.44 58.22 -4.27
CA GLY A 63 -19.82 58.28 -5.59
C GLY A 63 -20.82 58.47 -6.72
N GLU A 64 -20.32 58.86 -7.91
CA GLU A 64 -21.08 58.81 -9.16
C GLU A 64 -20.39 57.86 -10.14
N PRO A 65 -20.98 56.68 -10.46
CA PRO A 65 -22.24 56.15 -9.94
C PRO A 65 -22.11 55.61 -8.51
N ALA A 66 -23.18 55.77 -7.71
CA ALA A 66 -23.19 55.31 -6.33
C ALA A 66 -23.15 53.79 -6.25
N ARG A 67 -22.34 53.23 -5.35
CA ARG A 67 -22.31 51.79 -5.05
C ARG A 67 -22.96 51.53 -3.72
N SER A 68 -23.51 50.32 -3.59
CA SER A 68 -24.20 49.89 -2.38
C SER A 68 -23.79 48.47 -1.98
N GLY A 69 -23.71 48.23 -0.67
CA GLY A 69 -23.52 46.90 -0.09
C GLY A 69 -24.68 46.57 0.85
N THR A 70 -25.19 45.34 0.79
CA THR A 70 -26.33 44.90 1.59
C THR A 70 -25.93 43.84 2.62
N VAL A 71 -26.60 43.84 3.77
CA VAL A 71 -26.48 42.79 4.79
C VAL A 71 -27.86 42.45 5.34
N LEU A 72 -28.14 41.16 5.50
CA LEU A 72 -29.37 40.68 6.10
C LEU A 72 -29.24 40.67 7.63
N VAL A 73 -30.11 41.42 8.31
CA VAL A 73 -30.22 41.46 9.77
C VAL A 73 -31.38 40.58 10.19
N ARG A 74 -31.10 39.52 10.94
CA ARG A 74 -32.11 38.60 11.50
C ARG A 74 -32.29 38.86 12.98
N ILE A 75 -33.51 39.16 13.41
CA ILE A 75 -33.84 39.43 14.82
C ILE A 75 -34.78 38.34 15.31
N ASN A 76 -34.24 37.48 16.17
CA ASN A 76 -34.97 36.41 16.84
C ASN A 76 -34.74 36.52 18.36
N ALA A 77 -35.81 36.48 19.15
CA ALA A 77 -35.70 36.24 20.58
C ALA A 77 -35.79 34.71 20.81
N PRO A 78 -34.85 34.07 21.55
CA PRO A 78 -34.89 32.61 21.75
C PRO A 78 -36.02 32.16 22.68
N LEU A 79 -36.58 33.08 23.47
CA LEU A 79 -37.57 32.80 24.52
C LEU A 79 -38.71 33.81 24.45
N SER A 80 -39.91 33.37 24.84
CA SER A 80 -41.13 34.18 24.84
C SER A 80 -42.02 33.86 26.03
N ILE A 81 -42.85 34.81 26.46
CA ILE A 81 -43.79 34.63 27.56
C ILE A 81 -45.20 34.54 26.97
N VAL A 82 -45.88 33.43 27.21
CA VAL A 82 -47.25 33.18 26.73
C VAL A 82 -48.19 33.10 27.93
N ALA A 83 -49.32 33.80 27.85
CA ALA A 83 -50.36 33.72 28.87
C ALA A 83 -51.00 32.31 28.86
N SER A 84 -51.18 31.75 30.05
CA SER A 84 -51.81 30.45 30.28
C SER A 84 -53.15 30.65 31.01
N SER A 85 -54.03 29.66 30.95
CA SER A 85 -55.36 29.75 31.59
C SER A 85 -55.23 30.05 33.09
N GLY A 86 -56.13 30.89 33.61
CA GLY A 86 -56.17 31.26 35.03
C GLY A 86 -55.22 32.38 35.46
N GLY A 87 -54.73 33.22 34.55
CA GLY A 87 -53.85 34.36 34.90
C GLY A 87 -52.39 33.98 35.18
N SER A 88 -52.00 32.76 34.79
CA SER A 88 -50.62 32.27 34.84
C SER A 88 -49.88 32.62 33.54
N TYR A 89 -48.55 32.70 33.60
CA TYR A 89 -47.69 32.93 32.43
C TYR A 89 -46.69 31.79 32.31
N LYS A 90 -46.38 31.37 31.08
CA LYS A 90 -45.38 30.34 30.76
C LYS A 90 -44.27 30.96 29.94
N VAL A 91 -43.03 30.67 30.30
CA VAL A 91 -41.87 30.95 29.45
C VAL A 91 -41.72 29.76 28.50
N VAL A 92 -41.74 30.02 27.20
CA VAL A 92 -41.61 29.00 26.16
C VAL A 92 -40.49 29.37 25.20
N THR A 93 -39.83 28.37 24.63
CA THR A 93 -38.85 28.58 23.56
C THR A 93 -39.55 29.12 22.32
N ALA A 94 -38.99 30.19 21.75
CA ALA A 94 -39.52 30.83 20.55
C ALA A 94 -38.87 30.27 19.27
N GLY A 95 -37.74 29.59 19.39
CA GLY A 95 -37.05 28.87 18.33
C GLY A 95 -36.25 27.69 18.88
N ALA A 96 -35.49 27.02 18.00
CA ALA A 96 -34.53 26.01 18.43
C ALA A 96 -33.44 26.66 19.29
N LEU A 97 -33.03 25.98 20.36
CA LEU A 97 -31.89 26.36 21.17
C LEU A 97 -30.66 25.62 20.64
N ASP A 98 -29.53 26.30 20.67
CA ASP A 98 -28.23 25.80 20.24
C ASP A 98 -27.22 26.18 21.33
N ARG A 99 -26.70 25.17 22.03
CA ARG A 99 -25.81 25.38 23.18
C ARG A 99 -24.43 25.84 22.71
N GLU A 100 -23.99 25.35 21.57
CA GLU A 100 -22.71 25.66 20.93
C GLU A 100 -22.68 27.14 20.50
N GLN A 101 -23.84 27.71 20.17
CA GLN A 101 -24.02 29.15 19.99
C GLN A 101 -24.17 29.92 21.30
N ALA A 102 -25.03 29.47 22.22
CA ALA A 102 -25.26 30.13 23.50
C ALA A 102 -25.66 29.12 24.61
N SER A 103 -24.78 28.90 25.57
CA SER A 103 -25.02 27.94 26.67
C SER A 103 -25.83 28.52 27.84
N GLU A 104 -25.98 29.84 27.93
CA GLU A 104 -26.70 30.53 29.00
C GLU A 104 -27.56 31.66 28.42
N HIS A 105 -28.81 31.76 28.88
CA HIS A 105 -29.71 32.87 28.61
C HIS A 105 -30.17 33.54 29.90
N ARG A 106 -29.99 34.87 29.98
CA ARG A 106 -30.49 35.70 31.08
C ARG A 106 -31.75 36.42 30.67
N VAL A 107 -32.87 36.08 31.32
CA VAL A 107 -34.18 36.64 31.02
C VAL A 107 -34.68 37.44 32.21
N THR A 108 -34.91 38.73 32.02
CA THR A 108 -35.55 39.56 33.05
C THR A 108 -37.06 39.61 32.83
N VAL A 109 -37.83 39.00 33.72
CA VAL A 109 -39.30 39.06 33.71
C VAL A 109 -39.73 40.31 34.47
N VAL A 110 -40.51 41.18 33.83
CA VAL A 110 -41.03 42.42 34.43
C VAL A 110 -42.55 42.32 34.57
N ALA A 111 -43.06 42.45 35.78
CA ALA A 111 -44.48 42.55 36.07
C ALA A 111 -44.82 44.01 36.37
N ARG A 112 -45.82 44.56 35.69
CA ARG A 112 -46.27 45.95 35.86
C ARG A 112 -47.78 45.99 36.07
N ASP A 113 -48.22 46.71 37.09
CA ASP A 113 -49.65 46.93 37.33
C ASP A 113 -50.23 48.00 36.38
N ARG A 114 -51.55 48.18 36.41
CA ARG A 114 -52.26 49.17 35.59
C ARG A 114 -52.59 50.47 36.37
N GLY A 115 -51.94 50.70 37.52
CA GLY A 115 -52.18 51.86 38.36
C GLY A 115 -51.69 53.18 37.73
N ARG A 116 -52.04 54.30 38.37
CA ARG A 116 -51.48 55.63 38.06
C ARG A 116 -51.03 56.30 39.36
N PRO A 117 -49.72 56.37 39.65
CA PRO A 117 -48.61 55.82 38.85
C PRO A 117 -48.59 54.29 38.85
N ALA A 118 -48.07 53.69 37.78
CA ALA A 118 -47.95 52.23 37.68
C ALA A 118 -46.74 51.74 38.49
N LEU A 119 -46.94 50.72 39.32
CA LEU A 119 -45.86 50.03 40.01
C LEU A 119 -45.39 48.83 39.20
N TRP A 120 -44.11 48.48 39.33
CA TRP A 120 -43.55 47.32 38.65
C TRP A 120 -42.51 46.63 39.53
N SER A 121 -42.29 45.34 39.25
CA SER A 121 -41.23 44.53 39.81
C SER A 121 -40.58 43.70 38.71
N SER A 122 -39.32 43.32 38.90
CA SER A 122 -38.59 42.50 37.95
C SER A 122 -37.85 41.37 38.63
N ARG A 123 -37.73 40.23 37.95
CA ARG A 123 -36.92 39.10 38.40
C ARG A 123 -36.11 38.55 37.24
N GLU A 124 -34.81 38.33 37.47
CA GLU A 124 -33.93 37.68 36.52
C GLU A 124 -34.04 36.16 36.65
N LEU A 125 -34.13 35.48 35.51
CA LEU A 125 -34.08 34.03 35.34
C LEU A 125 -32.81 33.72 34.55
N VAL A 126 -31.93 32.89 35.11
CA VAL A 126 -30.76 32.36 34.41
C VAL A 126 -31.13 30.96 33.93
N LEU A 127 -31.08 30.77 32.61
CA LEU A 127 -31.43 29.53 31.95
C LEU A 127 -30.17 28.94 31.33
N GLU A 128 -29.76 27.77 31.80
CA GLU A 128 -28.65 27.01 31.24
C GLU A 128 -29.17 26.01 30.21
N VAL A 129 -28.56 25.98 29.03
CA VAL A 129 -28.90 25.06 27.96
C VAL A 129 -28.09 23.78 28.15
N SER A 130 -28.77 22.64 28.31
CA SER A 130 -28.12 21.34 28.40
C SER A 130 -27.58 20.89 27.04
N ASP A 131 -26.42 20.24 27.05
CA ASP A 131 -25.77 19.68 25.88
C ASP A 131 -26.48 18.42 25.34
N VAL A 132 -26.46 18.26 24.01
CA VAL A 132 -26.94 17.08 23.28
C VAL A 132 -25.85 16.69 22.30
N ASN A 133 -25.64 15.38 22.05
CA ASN A 133 -24.62 14.90 21.10
C ASN A 133 -25.06 15.10 19.65
N ASP A 134 -25.04 16.34 19.15
CA ASP A 134 -25.50 16.74 17.83
C ASP A 134 -24.40 17.31 16.92
N ASN A 135 -23.16 17.37 17.40
CA ASN A 135 -21.96 17.49 16.57
C ASN A 135 -21.24 16.14 16.50
N ALA A 136 -20.35 16.00 15.53
CA ALA A 136 -19.50 14.82 15.42
C ALA A 136 -18.06 15.30 15.39
N PRO A 137 -17.08 14.49 15.82
CA PRO A 137 -15.69 14.93 15.82
C PRO A 137 -15.26 15.30 14.40
N VAL A 138 -14.57 16.42 14.23
CA VAL A 138 -14.06 16.90 12.93
C VAL A 138 -12.54 16.95 13.00
N PHE A 139 -11.86 16.24 12.10
CA PHE A 139 -10.40 16.31 11.95
C PHE A 139 -9.96 17.67 11.40
N GLU A 140 -8.79 18.16 11.83
CA GLU A 140 -8.20 19.40 11.31
C GLU A 140 -7.87 19.30 9.81
N GLU A 141 -7.46 18.11 9.36
CA GLU A 141 -7.24 17.78 7.96
C GLU A 141 -7.97 16.49 7.57
N ALA A 142 -8.45 16.41 6.32
CA ALA A 142 -9.08 15.20 5.78
C ALA A 142 -8.05 14.10 5.44
N ALA A 143 -6.81 14.50 5.15
CA ALA A 143 -5.71 13.61 4.81
C ALA A 143 -4.39 14.14 5.37
N TYR A 144 -3.64 13.28 6.06
CA TYR A 144 -2.32 13.59 6.62
C TYR A 144 -1.22 12.83 5.88
N SER A 145 -0.03 13.42 5.81
CA SER A 145 1.17 12.76 5.30
C SER A 145 2.27 12.75 6.34
N ALA A 146 2.93 11.61 6.53
CA ALA A 146 4.11 11.48 7.38
C ALA A 146 5.27 10.86 6.64
N TYR A 147 6.47 11.26 7.05
CA TYR A 147 7.73 10.75 6.53
C TYR A 147 8.53 10.18 7.70
N VAL A 148 8.78 8.87 7.67
CA VAL A 148 9.47 8.15 8.76
C VAL A 148 10.68 7.48 8.16
N ALA A 149 11.87 7.75 8.72
CA ALA A 149 13.06 7.01 8.34
C ALA A 149 12.88 5.53 8.67
N GLU A 150 13.31 4.65 7.77
CA GLU A 150 13.43 3.24 8.10
C GLU A 150 14.44 3.00 9.22
N ASN A 151 14.51 1.76 9.71
CA ASN A 151 15.33 1.40 10.86
C ASN A 151 15.01 2.24 12.11
N ASN A 152 13.79 2.78 12.18
CA ASN A 152 13.30 3.51 13.33
C ASN A 152 13.16 2.57 14.54
N ALA A 153 13.32 3.14 15.74
CA ALA A 153 13.03 2.41 16.97
C ALA A 153 11.55 1.99 17.01
N ALA A 154 11.29 0.81 17.56
CA ALA A 154 9.93 0.42 17.93
C ALA A 154 9.38 1.41 18.97
N GLY A 155 8.13 1.85 18.81
CA GLY A 155 7.51 2.90 19.59
C GLY A 155 7.84 4.32 19.12
N ALA A 156 8.53 4.50 17.99
CA ALA A 156 8.78 5.84 17.44
C ALA A 156 7.48 6.54 17.04
N LEU A 157 7.39 7.84 17.33
CA LEU A 157 6.28 8.69 16.90
C LEU A 157 6.31 8.88 15.38
N VAL A 158 5.21 8.53 14.71
CA VAL A 158 5.02 8.73 13.26
C VAL A 158 4.47 10.13 13.01
N LEU A 159 3.29 10.43 13.58
CA LEU A 159 2.63 11.73 13.51
C LEU A 159 1.55 11.83 14.60
N ARG A 160 0.98 13.02 14.80
CA ARG A 160 -0.21 13.20 15.63
C ARG A 160 -1.36 13.74 14.80
N VAL A 161 -2.50 13.04 14.81
CA VAL A 161 -3.75 13.55 14.25
C VAL A 161 -4.55 14.28 15.33
N GLN A 162 -5.36 15.24 14.91
CA GLN A 162 -6.23 15.97 15.82
C GLN A 162 -7.63 16.10 15.24
N ALA A 163 -8.63 15.74 16.05
CA ALA A 163 -10.04 16.00 15.82
C ALA A 163 -10.63 16.78 16.98
N ARG A 164 -11.61 17.62 16.68
CA ARG A 164 -12.30 18.50 17.62
C ARG A 164 -13.79 18.24 17.55
N ASP A 165 -14.43 18.25 18.71
CA ASP A 165 -15.88 18.17 18.83
C ASP A 165 -16.38 19.41 19.57
N ALA A 166 -17.50 19.96 19.13
CA ALA A 166 -18.08 21.20 19.67
C ALA A 166 -18.93 20.94 20.92
N ASP A 167 -19.36 19.69 21.11
CA ASP A 167 -20.22 19.28 22.20
C ASP A 167 -19.47 19.33 23.55
N ALA A 168 -20.20 19.37 24.66
CA ALA A 168 -19.62 19.49 25.99
C ALA A 168 -19.38 18.12 26.67
N GLY A 169 -18.43 18.08 27.61
CA GLY A 169 -18.26 16.94 28.50
C GLY A 169 -17.91 15.63 27.80
N ALA A 170 -18.77 14.61 27.90
CA ALA A 170 -18.56 13.30 27.29
C ALA A 170 -18.89 13.29 25.79
N ASN A 171 -19.87 14.08 25.37
CA ASN A 171 -20.25 14.27 23.96
C ASN A 171 -19.12 14.98 23.19
N GLY A 172 -18.38 15.87 23.84
CA GLY A 172 -17.17 16.45 23.24
C GLY A 172 -15.89 15.61 23.33
N ARG A 173 -15.92 14.45 24.01
CA ARG A 173 -14.71 13.71 24.36
C ARG A 173 -14.27 12.78 23.24
N VAL A 174 -13.32 13.26 22.44
CA VAL A 174 -12.77 12.50 21.32
C VAL A 174 -11.85 11.37 21.76
N SER A 175 -12.06 10.18 21.19
CA SER A 175 -11.15 9.03 21.24
C SER A 175 -10.77 8.58 19.83
N TYR A 176 -9.58 8.02 19.64
CA TYR A 176 -9.04 7.63 18.32
C TYR A 176 -8.79 6.11 18.20
N TRP A 177 -9.03 5.53 17.02
CA TRP A 177 -8.63 4.16 16.68
C TRP A 177 -8.37 4.02 15.18
N LEU A 178 -7.67 2.93 14.80
CA LEU A 178 -7.43 2.60 13.40
C LEU A 178 -8.64 1.87 12.81
N ALA A 179 -9.20 2.41 11.72
CA ALA A 179 -10.23 1.77 10.95
C ALA A 179 -9.59 0.82 9.92
N GLY A 180 -9.89 -0.48 10.00
CA GLY A 180 -9.49 -1.46 8.99
C GLY A 180 -8.29 -2.37 9.32
N GLY A 181 -7.85 -2.43 10.58
CA GLY A 181 -6.65 -3.20 10.95
C GLY A 181 -5.38 -2.47 10.51
N SER A 182 -4.35 -2.49 11.34
CA SER A 182 -3.09 -1.81 11.03
C SER A 182 -2.55 -2.26 9.68
N ALA A 183 -2.11 -1.30 8.86
CA ALA A 183 -1.47 -1.58 7.58
C ALA A 183 -0.44 -2.72 7.76
N GLY A 184 -0.65 -3.82 7.07
CA GLY A 184 0.10 -5.06 7.22
C GLY A 184 -0.53 -6.11 6.31
N ALA A 185 0.28 -6.94 5.66
CA ALA A 185 -0.21 -8.07 4.88
C ALA A 185 -1.15 -8.93 5.74
N ALA A 186 -2.19 -9.52 5.16
CA ALA A 186 -3.16 -10.34 5.91
C ALA A 186 -2.44 -11.41 6.76
N GLY A 187 -2.52 -11.29 8.09
CA GLY A 187 -1.82 -12.16 9.06
C GLY A 187 -0.50 -11.61 9.63
N ALA A 188 -0.05 -10.43 9.19
CA ALA A 188 1.12 -9.75 9.74
C ALA A 188 0.77 -8.94 10.99
N ALA A 189 1.74 -8.80 11.89
CA ALA A 189 1.64 -7.92 13.05
C ALA A 189 1.38 -6.46 12.61
N PRO A 190 0.62 -5.70 13.40
CA PRO A 190 0.27 -4.32 13.06
C PRO A 190 1.52 -3.43 12.91
N LEU A 191 1.67 -2.71 11.79
CA LEU A 191 2.81 -1.78 11.58
C LEU A 191 2.73 -0.56 12.51
N VAL A 192 1.53 -0.06 12.74
CA VAL A 192 1.27 1.20 13.45
C VAL A 192 0.13 1.01 14.44
N SER A 193 0.19 1.71 15.57
CA SER A 193 -0.91 1.90 16.52
C SER A 193 -1.21 3.37 16.71
N VAL A 194 -2.41 3.67 17.23
CA VAL A 194 -2.81 5.03 17.59
C VAL A 194 -3.16 5.07 19.07
N GLU A 195 -2.67 6.10 19.76
CA GLU A 195 -3.03 6.37 21.14
C GLU A 195 -4.40 7.03 21.22
N ALA A 196 -5.33 6.37 21.91
CA ALA A 196 -6.74 6.72 21.90
C ALA A 196 -7.06 8.13 22.43
N ARG A 197 -6.20 8.73 23.26
CA ARG A 197 -6.45 10.06 23.85
C ARG A 197 -5.76 11.20 23.12
N SER A 198 -4.54 10.97 22.65
CA SER A 198 -3.70 12.03 22.08
C SER A 198 -3.78 12.10 20.56
N GLY A 199 -4.26 11.04 19.90
CA GLY A 199 -4.20 10.90 18.45
C GLY A 199 -2.76 10.69 17.93
N ALA A 200 -1.80 10.37 18.80
CA ALA A 200 -0.42 10.07 18.37
C ALA A 200 -0.34 8.66 17.77
N LEU A 201 0.24 8.57 16.57
CA LEU A 201 0.52 7.31 15.89
C LEU A 201 1.95 6.86 16.18
N TYR A 202 2.11 5.60 16.56
CA TYR A 202 3.40 5.01 16.90
C TYR A 202 3.70 3.80 16.00
N ALA A 203 4.93 3.72 15.51
CA ALA A 203 5.42 2.55 14.79
C ALA A 203 5.63 1.39 15.78
N GLN A 204 5.01 0.24 15.55
CA GLN A 204 5.11 -0.91 16.47
C GLN A 204 6.38 -1.73 16.27
N ARG A 205 7.05 -1.55 15.13
CA ARG A 205 8.32 -2.17 14.77
C ARG A 205 9.15 -1.23 13.91
N SER A 206 10.40 -1.59 13.66
CA SER A 206 11.21 -0.92 12.65
C SER A 206 10.56 -1.09 11.28
N LEU A 207 10.41 0.01 10.57
CA LEU A 207 10.02 0.03 9.16
C LEU A 207 11.25 -0.27 8.32
N ASP A 208 11.02 -0.89 7.16
CA ASP A 208 12.02 -1.35 6.20
C ASP A 208 11.52 -0.88 4.82
N TYR A 209 12.33 -0.06 4.16
CA TYR A 209 12.00 0.59 2.90
C TYR A 209 11.95 -0.42 1.74
N GLU A 210 12.83 -1.41 1.73
CA GLU A 210 12.89 -2.49 0.73
C GLU A 210 11.63 -3.35 0.78
N GLN A 211 11.04 -3.53 1.97
CA GLN A 211 9.79 -4.27 2.15
C GLN A 211 8.53 -3.43 1.90
N CYS A 212 8.48 -2.19 2.39
CA CYS A 212 7.29 -1.35 2.30
C CYS A 212 7.62 0.14 2.26
N ARG A 213 7.52 0.73 1.07
CA ARG A 213 7.87 2.15 0.82
C ARG A 213 6.78 3.13 1.24
N GLU A 214 5.52 2.72 1.12
CA GLU A 214 4.36 3.54 1.46
C GLU A 214 3.21 2.64 1.91
N PHE A 215 2.45 3.12 2.90
CA PHE A 215 1.16 2.54 3.25
C PHE A 215 0.17 3.61 3.69
N THR A 216 -1.11 3.33 3.47
CA THR A 216 -2.22 4.20 3.87
C THR A 216 -3.01 3.53 4.98
N LEU A 217 -3.43 4.31 5.96
CA LEU A 217 -4.28 3.89 7.07
C LEU A 217 -5.41 4.90 7.28
N ALA A 218 -6.55 4.42 7.76
CA ALA A 218 -7.68 5.26 8.12
C ALA A 218 -7.73 5.40 9.64
N VAL A 219 -7.74 6.63 10.14
CA VAL A 219 -7.90 6.92 11.57
C VAL A 219 -9.31 7.41 11.80
N ARG A 220 -10.03 6.78 12.73
CA ARG A 220 -11.39 7.15 13.11
C ARG A 220 -11.38 7.82 14.48
N ALA A 221 -12.17 8.89 14.61
CA ALA A 221 -12.42 9.62 15.84
C ALA A 221 -13.89 9.40 16.29
N GLN A 222 -14.14 9.13 17.57
CA GLN A 222 -15.49 9.06 18.20
C GLN A 222 -15.56 10.03 19.34
N ASP A 223 -16.73 10.61 19.52
CA ASP A 223 -17.17 11.10 20.82
C ASP A 223 -17.56 9.97 21.79
N GLY A 224 -17.72 10.33 23.06
CA GLY A 224 -18.27 9.45 24.09
C GLY A 224 -19.79 9.53 24.25
N GLY A 225 -20.50 10.12 23.28
CA GLY A 225 -21.93 10.36 23.37
C GLY A 225 -22.78 9.12 23.13
N SER A 226 -24.10 9.27 23.27
CA SER A 226 -25.08 8.18 23.07
C SER A 226 -26.31 8.68 22.31
N PRO A 227 -26.46 8.37 21.00
CA PRO A 227 -25.58 7.53 20.19
C PRO A 227 -24.23 8.21 19.91
N ALA A 228 -23.16 7.42 19.85
CA ALA A 228 -21.82 7.92 19.55
C ALA A 228 -21.69 8.31 18.07
N ARG A 229 -21.07 9.45 17.77
CA ARG A 229 -20.84 9.93 16.40
C ARG A 229 -19.35 9.91 16.10
N SER A 230 -19.01 9.89 14.81
CA SER A 230 -17.64 9.63 14.39
C SER A 230 -17.31 10.20 13.02
N SER A 231 -16.04 10.52 12.82
CA SER A 231 -15.46 10.83 11.51
C SER A 231 -14.20 10.03 11.27
N THR A 232 -13.73 10.02 10.03
CA THR A 232 -12.53 9.29 9.60
C THR A 232 -11.63 10.20 8.77
N ALA A 233 -10.33 10.19 9.04
CA ALA A 233 -9.31 10.83 8.23
C ALA A 233 -8.34 9.78 7.65
N THR A 234 -7.73 10.10 6.52
CA THR A 234 -6.73 9.23 5.89
C THR A 234 -5.33 9.68 6.27
N VAL A 235 -4.42 8.73 6.50
CA VAL A 235 -3.03 8.99 6.81
C VAL A 235 -2.18 8.19 5.84
N ARG A 236 -1.32 8.88 5.08
CA ARG A 236 -0.31 8.25 4.22
C ARG A 236 1.05 8.34 4.90
N VAL A 237 1.70 7.20 5.04
CA VAL A 237 3.03 7.12 5.64
C VAL A 237 4.02 6.74 4.54
N PHE A 238 5.00 7.60 4.32
CA PHE A 238 6.13 7.39 3.43
C PHE A 238 7.33 6.96 4.28
N VAL A 239 7.90 5.80 3.95
CA VAL A 239 9.15 5.35 4.55
C VAL A 239 10.29 6.01 3.78
N LEU A 240 11.23 6.61 4.52
CA LEU A 240 12.42 7.24 3.95
C LEU A 240 13.59 6.26 3.99
N ASP A 241 14.11 5.98 2.80
CA ASP A 241 15.28 5.18 2.51
C ASP A 241 16.55 5.70 3.24
N ARG A 242 17.33 4.78 3.78
CA ARG A 242 18.60 4.97 4.47
C ARG A 242 19.61 4.02 3.82
N ASN A 243 20.87 4.45 3.77
CA ASN A 243 21.93 3.63 3.18
C ASN A 243 22.35 2.50 4.14
N ASP A 244 21.56 1.44 4.24
CA ASP A 244 21.79 0.29 5.12
C ASP A 244 22.07 -1.02 4.37
N ASN A 245 21.85 -1.06 3.05
CA ASN A 245 22.32 -2.14 2.21
C ASN A 245 23.63 -1.75 1.51
N ALA A 246 24.63 -2.63 1.55
CA ALA A 246 25.87 -2.43 0.82
C ALA A 246 25.74 -3.00 -0.61
N PRO A 247 26.45 -2.42 -1.60
CA PRO A 247 26.43 -2.93 -2.97
C PRO A 247 26.80 -4.40 -3.04
N ARG A 248 26.01 -5.21 -3.74
CA ARG A 248 26.26 -6.63 -3.97
C ARG A 248 26.76 -6.89 -5.38
N VAL A 249 27.97 -7.42 -5.50
CA VAL A 249 28.54 -7.85 -6.78
C VAL A 249 27.86 -9.16 -7.23
N LEU A 250 27.28 -9.13 -8.43
CA LEU A 250 26.70 -10.29 -9.10
C LEU A 250 27.69 -10.94 -10.08
N TYR A 251 28.54 -10.11 -10.70
CA TYR A 251 29.55 -10.56 -11.64
C TYR A 251 30.84 -9.73 -11.50
N PRO A 252 32.04 -10.35 -11.54
CA PRO A 252 32.28 -11.80 -11.65
C PRO A 252 31.78 -12.55 -10.41
N PRO A 253 31.36 -13.81 -10.55
CA PRO A 253 30.99 -14.63 -9.41
C PRO A 253 32.17 -14.73 -8.42
N PRO A 254 31.92 -14.68 -7.10
CA PRO A 254 32.98 -14.85 -6.13
C PRO A 254 33.69 -16.18 -6.36
N ALA A 255 35.02 -16.19 -6.23
CA ALA A 255 35.80 -17.42 -6.30
C ALA A 255 35.29 -18.38 -5.22
N LEU A 256 34.53 -19.41 -5.61
CA LEU A 256 34.08 -20.45 -4.71
C LEU A 256 35.32 -21.08 -4.07
N ALA A 257 35.27 -21.32 -2.75
CA ALA A 257 36.35 -21.96 -2.02
C ALA A 257 36.83 -23.21 -2.77
N ALA A 258 38.14 -23.30 -2.98
CA ALA A 258 38.82 -24.37 -3.69
C ALA A 258 38.33 -25.74 -3.18
N GLY A 259 37.48 -26.41 -3.96
CA GLY A 259 36.88 -27.69 -3.55
C GLY A 259 35.67 -28.11 -4.39
N SER A 260 34.93 -27.16 -4.94
CA SER A 260 33.96 -27.45 -6.03
C SER A 260 34.67 -27.21 -7.36
N GLY A 261 34.54 -28.11 -8.34
CA GLY A 261 35.26 -28.14 -9.63
C GLY A 261 35.02 -26.96 -10.58
N ALA A 262 34.77 -25.76 -10.07
CA ALA A 262 34.56 -24.51 -10.77
C ALA A 262 35.84 -23.64 -10.80
N ALA A 263 37.01 -24.24 -11.06
CA ALA A 263 38.29 -23.52 -11.20
C ALA A 263 38.32 -22.50 -12.37
N TRP A 264 37.23 -22.40 -13.12
CA TRP A 264 37.06 -21.59 -14.34
C TRP A 264 36.11 -20.40 -14.10
N SER A 265 35.50 -20.28 -12.91
CA SER A 265 34.55 -19.23 -12.58
C SER A 265 35.27 -17.94 -12.19
N GLY A 266 35.29 -16.95 -13.09
CA GLY A 266 35.83 -15.61 -12.82
C GLY A 266 37.22 -15.33 -13.41
N VAL A 267 37.68 -16.15 -14.36
CA VAL A 267 38.88 -15.87 -15.17
C VAL A 267 38.46 -15.31 -16.53
N GLU A 268 38.88 -14.09 -16.82
CA GLU A 268 38.53 -13.35 -18.03
C GLU A 268 39.71 -13.35 -19.02
N LEU A 269 39.38 -13.35 -20.31
CA LEU A 269 40.37 -13.43 -21.38
C LEU A 269 40.56 -12.08 -22.04
N ALA A 270 41.81 -11.61 -22.02
CA ALA A 270 42.21 -10.43 -22.78
C ALA A 270 43.34 -10.83 -23.72
N PRO A 271 43.07 -10.96 -25.04
CA PRO A 271 44.14 -11.30 -25.97
C PRO A 271 45.25 -10.25 -25.98
N ARG A 272 46.51 -10.67 -26.11
CA ARG A 272 47.67 -9.73 -26.07
C ARG A 272 47.65 -8.71 -27.22
N TRP A 273 46.99 -9.02 -28.32
CA TRP A 273 46.79 -8.14 -29.47
C TRP A 273 45.56 -7.23 -29.35
N SER A 274 44.94 -7.16 -28.16
CA SER A 274 43.85 -6.22 -27.90
C SER A 274 44.32 -4.77 -28.04
N GLU A 275 43.60 -4.01 -28.86
CA GLU A 275 43.80 -2.57 -28.99
C GLU A 275 43.43 -1.83 -27.69
N ALA A 276 43.89 -0.58 -27.56
CA ALA A 276 43.48 0.27 -26.45
C ALA A 276 41.96 0.54 -26.52
N GLY A 277 41.27 0.30 -25.42
CA GLY A 277 39.82 0.49 -25.30
C GLY A 277 38.99 -0.77 -25.53
N ALA A 278 39.61 -1.92 -25.80
CA ALA A 278 38.96 -3.22 -25.91
C ALA A 278 38.27 -3.61 -24.59
N LEU A 279 37.06 -4.13 -24.68
CA LEU A 279 36.29 -4.62 -23.53
C LEU A 279 36.84 -5.98 -23.09
N VAL A 280 37.22 -6.07 -21.81
CA VAL A 280 37.79 -7.28 -21.21
C VAL A 280 36.74 -7.97 -20.36
N ALA A 281 36.08 -7.22 -19.48
CA ALA A 281 35.08 -7.74 -18.57
C ALA A 281 34.09 -6.62 -18.20
N LYS A 282 32.99 -6.98 -17.55
CA LYS A 282 32.05 -6.00 -16.99
C LYS A 282 31.69 -6.40 -15.58
N VAL A 283 32.07 -5.61 -14.59
CA VAL A 283 31.63 -5.79 -13.20
C VAL A 283 30.17 -5.40 -13.10
N VAL A 284 29.33 -6.31 -12.63
CA VAL A 284 27.90 -6.09 -12.41
C VAL A 284 27.64 -6.16 -10.92
N ALA A 285 27.06 -5.10 -10.39
CA ALA A 285 26.65 -5.01 -9.00
C ALA A 285 25.25 -4.42 -8.92
N VAL A 286 24.55 -4.71 -7.83
CA VAL A 286 23.22 -4.20 -7.51
C VAL A 286 23.22 -3.70 -6.08
N ASP A 287 22.40 -2.71 -5.81
CA ASP A 287 22.11 -2.26 -4.46
C ASP A 287 20.61 -2.38 -4.20
N ALA A 288 20.23 -2.68 -2.95
CA ALA A 288 18.82 -2.87 -2.60
C ALA A 288 18.13 -1.53 -2.28
N ASP A 289 18.89 -0.52 -1.87
CA ASP A 289 18.40 0.80 -1.49
C ASP A 289 17.81 1.57 -2.70
N ALA A 290 17.46 2.85 -2.52
CA ALA A 290 16.95 3.69 -3.61
C ALA A 290 17.73 5.00 -3.82
N GLY A 291 17.53 5.58 -5.02
CA GLY A 291 18.08 6.89 -5.35
C GLY A 291 19.61 6.93 -5.26
N GLN A 292 20.14 7.83 -4.41
CA GLN A 292 21.60 7.99 -4.24
C GLN A 292 22.22 6.84 -3.43
N ASN A 293 21.46 6.20 -2.54
CA ASN A 293 21.91 5.07 -1.74
C ASN A 293 22.12 3.81 -2.62
N ALA A 294 21.42 3.71 -3.75
CA ALA A 294 21.66 2.67 -4.75
C ALA A 294 22.41 3.13 -6.01
N TRP A 295 22.90 4.38 -6.04
CA TRP A 295 23.66 4.86 -7.18
C TRP A 295 25.08 4.32 -7.10
N LEU A 296 25.45 3.43 -8.02
CA LEU A 296 26.75 2.76 -7.98
C LEU A 296 27.82 3.50 -8.78
N SER A 297 29.02 3.55 -8.21
CA SER A 297 30.24 3.96 -8.88
C SER A 297 31.32 2.88 -8.77
N TYR A 298 32.14 2.77 -9.80
CA TYR A 298 33.18 1.74 -9.94
C TYR A 298 34.56 2.40 -10.00
N GLU A 299 35.49 1.90 -9.22
CA GLU A 299 36.86 2.41 -9.11
C GLU A 299 37.85 1.24 -9.15
N LEU A 300 38.98 1.41 -9.85
CA LEU A 300 40.06 0.42 -9.83
C LEU A 300 40.94 0.65 -8.60
N ALA A 301 40.71 -0.11 -7.53
CA ALA A 301 41.43 0.06 -6.26
C ALA A 301 42.85 -0.53 -6.30
N LYS A 302 43.03 -1.68 -6.97
CA LYS A 302 44.34 -2.33 -7.13
C LYS A 302 44.43 -3.03 -8.48
N ALA A 303 45.58 -2.95 -9.12
CA ALA A 303 45.90 -3.68 -10.33
C ALA A 303 47.32 -4.24 -10.24
N THR A 304 47.56 -5.39 -10.88
CA THR A 304 48.90 -5.97 -11.01
C THR A 304 49.79 -5.03 -11.84
N GLU A 305 49.29 -4.60 -13.01
CA GLU A 305 49.92 -3.57 -13.83
C GLU A 305 49.06 -2.28 -13.83
N PRO A 306 49.43 -1.24 -13.07
CA PRO A 306 48.68 0.01 -13.05
C PRO A 306 48.72 0.69 -14.43
N GLY A 307 47.56 1.13 -14.91
CA GLY A 307 47.43 1.79 -16.21
C GLY A 307 47.32 0.85 -17.41
N LEU A 308 47.38 -0.47 -17.24
CA LEU A 308 47.03 -1.42 -18.31
C LEU A 308 45.51 -1.52 -18.53
N PHE A 309 44.73 -1.44 -17.45
CA PHE A 309 43.28 -1.49 -17.48
C PHE A 309 42.67 -0.22 -16.88
N ARG A 310 41.46 0.11 -17.33
CA ARG A 310 40.61 1.16 -16.77
C ARG A 310 39.20 0.62 -16.56
N VAL A 311 38.52 1.12 -15.54
CA VAL A 311 37.13 0.76 -15.24
C VAL A 311 36.24 1.97 -15.50
N GLY A 312 35.13 1.75 -16.21
CA GLY A 312 34.13 2.79 -16.44
C GLY A 312 33.39 3.14 -15.15
N LEU A 313 33.42 4.42 -14.76
CA LEU A 313 32.92 4.92 -13.47
C LEU A 313 31.47 4.51 -13.15
N HIS A 314 30.59 4.41 -14.16
CA HIS A 314 29.17 4.08 -13.96
C HIS A 314 28.73 2.81 -14.70
N SER A 315 29.57 2.27 -15.58
CA SER A 315 29.23 1.12 -16.42
C SER A 315 29.78 -0.19 -15.87
N GLY A 316 30.80 -0.13 -15.00
CA GLY A 316 31.54 -1.31 -14.54
C GLY A 316 32.34 -1.99 -15.65
N GLU A 317 32.41 -1.41 -16.86
CA GLU A 317 33.17 -1.97 -17.98
C GLU A 317 34.67 -1.84 -17.72
N VAL A 318 35.36 -2.98 -17.69
CA VAL A 318 36.81 -3.07 -17.61
C VAL A 318 37.35 -3.12 -19.03
N ARG A 319 38.09 -2.09 -19.41
CA ARG A 319 38.68 -1.96 -20.75
C ARG A 319 40.20 -1.84 -20.66
N THR A 320 40.90 -2.25 -21.70
CA THR A 320 42.33 -1.95 -21.84
C THR A 320 42.52 -0.44 -21.94
N ALA A 321 43.44 0.13 -21.16
CA ALA A 321 43.82 1.53 -21.25
C ALA A 321 44.95 1.75 -22.28
N ARG A 322 45.80 0.74 -22.46
CA ARG A 322 46.84 0.66 -23.50
C ARG A 322 46.91 -0.77 -24.04
N SER A 323 47.55 -0.95 -25.19
CA SER A 323 47.85 -2.29 -25.70
C SER A 323 48.77 -3.06 -24.73
N PRO A 324 48.49 -4.35 -24.45
CA PRO A 324 49.37 -5.20 -23.66
C PRO A 324 50.77 -5.31 -24.29
N LEU A 325 51.81 -5.30 -23.45
CA LEU A 325 53.21 -5.43 -23.87
C LEU A 325 53.74 -6.81 -23.49
N ALA A 326 54.77 -7.29 -24.19
CA ALA A 326 55.41 -8.57 -23.90
C ALA A 326 55.96 -8.68 -22.46
N ARG A 327 56.34 -7.54 -21.85
CA ARG A 327 56.82 -7.47 -20.46
C ARG A 327 55.71 -7.53 -19.40
N ASP A 328 54.46 -7.27 -19.79
CA ASP A 328 53.35 -7.26 -18.84
C ASP A 328 53.08 -8.70 -18.38
N ALA A 329 52.87 -8.89 -17.07
CA ALA A 329 52.63 -10.20 -16.47
C ALA A 329 51.47 -10.93 -17.18
N ALA A 330 51.62 -12.22 -17.48
CA ALA A 330 50.60 -12.99 -18.18
C ALA A 330 49.29 -13.09 -17.37
N ARG A 331 49.38 -13.19 -16.04
CA ARG A 331 48.24 -13.18 -15.14
C ARG A 331 48.11 -11.82 -14.47
N GLN A 332 46.97 -11.20 -14.67
CA GLN A 332 46.62 -9.88 -14.14
C GLN A 332 45.53 -10.04 -13.08
N SER A 333 45.74 -9.50 -11.89
CA SER A 333 44.71 -9.42 -10.84
C SER A 333 44.27 -7.97 -10.68
N LEU A 334 42.98 -7.74 -10.82
CA LEU A 334 42.33 -6.43 -10.67
C LEU A 334 41.35 -6.49 -9.50
N VAL A 335 41.42 -5.53 -8.60
CA VAL A 335 40.46 -5.31 -7.52
C VAL A 335 39.64 -4.08 -7.87
N VAL A 336 38.38 -4.31 -8.22
CA VAL A 336 37.43 -3.24 -8.51
C VAL A 336 36.60 -2.99 -7.26
N LEU A 337 36.54 -1.73 -6.84
CA LEU A 337 35.76 -1.26 -5.72
C LEU A 337 34.46 -0.67 -6.26
N VAL A 338 33.35 -1.20 -5.79
CA VAL A 338 32.00 -0.70 -6.07
C VAL A 338 31.55 0.07 -4.84
N LYS A 339 31.17 1.33 -5.00
CA LYS A 339 30.67 2.20 -3.94
C LYS A 339 29.30 2.72 -4.30
N ASP A 340 28.40 2.75 -3.32
CA ASP A 340 27.22 3.59 -3.45
C ASP A 340 27.55 5.09 -3.24
N HIS A 341 26.54 5.94 -3.34
CA HIS A 341 26.64 7.37 -3.05
C HIS A 341 25.82 7.77 -1.81
N GLY A 342 25.51 6.82 -0.95
CA GLY A 342 24.85 7.07 0.32
C GLY A 342 25.76 7.75 1.33
N ARG A 343 25.21 8.11 2.50
CA ARG A 343 25.95 8.74 3.60
C ARG A 343 25.71 7.99 4.91
N PRO A 344 26.72 7.28 5.46
CA PRO A 344 28.04 7.01 4.88
C PRO A 344 27.95 6.13 3.62
N ALA A 345 28.93 6.25 2.72
CA ALA A 345 28.97 5.41 1.53
C ALA A 345 29.39 3.98 1.89
N LEU A 346 28.63 2.97 1.46
CA LEU A 346 28.98 1.56 1.61
C LEU A 346 29.62 1.05 0.31
N SER A 347 30.33 -0.08 0.44
CA SER A 347 31.14 -0.57 -0.68
C SER A 347 31.32 -2.08 -0.66
N ALA A 348 31.58 -2.64 -1.84
CA ALA A 348 32.00 -4.02 -2.02
C ALA A 348 33.14 -4.12 -3.03
N THR A 349 33.94 -5.17 -2.91
CA THR A 349 35.09 -5.39 -3.78
C THR A 349 34.88 -6.61 -4.66
N ALA A 350 35.19 -6.49 -5.95
CA ALA A 350 35.22 -7.57 -6.91
C ALA A 350 36.67 -7.86 -7.32
N THR A 351 37.08 -9.12 -7.28
CA THR A 351 38.40 -9.55 -7.77
C THR A 351 38.26 -10.20 -9.13
N LEU A 352 38.88 -9.59 -10.15
CA LEU A 352 38.94 -10.10 -11.51
C LEU A 352 40.33 -10.68 -11.77
N SER A 353 40.39 -11.93 -12.24
CA SER A 353 41.61 -12.53 -12.76
C SER A 353 41.56 -12.49 -14.29
N VAL A 354 42.44 -11.71 -14.91
CA VAL A 354 42.53 -11.61 -16.37
C VAL A 354 43.80 -12.32 -16.84
N VAL A 355 43.69 -13.19 -17.85
CA VAL A 355 44.86 -13.84 -18.46
C VAL A 355 45.13 -13.23 -19.83
N LEU A 356 46.36 -12.75 -20.01
CA LEU A 356 46.91 -12.22 -21.25
C LEU A 356 47.54 -13.36 -22.07
N ALA A 357 46.79 -13.89 -23.04
CA ALA A 357 47.25 -14.97 -23.91
C ALA A 357 47.46 -14.49 -25.36
N GLU A 358 48.44 -15.07 -26.07
CA GLU A 358 48.59 -14.89 -27.51
C GLU A 358 47.79 -15.92 -28.31
N SER A 359 47.21 -16.93 -27.66
CA SER A 359 46.30 -17.89 -28.30
C SER A 359 45.47 -18.64 -27.25
N VAL A 360 44.36 -19.23 -27.68
CA VAL A 360 43.53 -20.12 -26.83
C VAL A 360 44.31 -21.37 -26.37
N ALA A 361 45.36 -21.76 -27.08
CA ALA A 361 46.19 -22.91 -26.74
C ALA A 361 47.14 -22.63 -25.56
N GLU A 362 47.76 -21.45 -25.52
CA GLU A 362 48.59 -21.01 -24.38
C GLU A 362 47.74 -20.84 -23.11
N LEU A 363 46.51 -20.38 -23.27
CA LEU A 363 45.55 -20.26 -22.19
C LEU A 363 45.27 -21.60 -21.50
N LEU A 364 45.04 -22.67 -22.28
CA LEU A 364 44.79 -24.01 -21.73
C LEU A 364 46.03 -24.58 -21.01
N ALA A 365 47.24 -24.20 -21.44
CA ALA A 365 48.49 -24.59 -20.80
C ALA A 365 48.71 -23.87 -19.45
N GLU A 366 48.48 -22.55 -19.39
CA GLU A 366 48.59 -21.72 -18.17
C GLU A 366 47.48 -22.03 -17.14
N LEU A 367 46.26 -22.33 -17.60
CA LEU A 367 45.18 -22.79 -16.71
C LEU A 367 45.43 -24.22 -16.19
N GLY A 368 46.03 -25.08 -17.02
CA GLY A 368 46.41 -26.45 -16.64
C GLY A 368 47.56 -26.49 -15.63
N SER A 369 48.55 -25.60 -15.77
CA SER A 369 49.65 -25.47 -14.80
C SER A 369 49.20 -24.90 -13.47
N ALA A 370 48.28 -23.92 -13.45
CA ALA A 370 47.71 -23.38 -12.21
C ALA A 370 46.84 -24.40 -11.44
N ALA A 371 46.09 -25.26 -12.15
CA ALA A 371 45.39 -26.39 -11.54
C ALA A 371 46.35 -27.43 -10.94
N ALA A 372 47.56 -27.57 -11.52
CA ALA A 372 48.60 -28.44 -11.04
C ALA A 372 49.39 -27.84 -9.85
N GLU A 373 49.59 -26.51 -9.81
CA GLU A 373 50.28 -25.81 -8.71
C GLU A 373 49.40 -25.60 -7.47
N ALA A 374 48.07 -25.49 -7.63
CA ALA A 374 47.14 -25.44 -6.51
C ALA A 374 47.01 -26.78 -5.76
N ALA A 375 47.53 -27.87 -6.34
CA ALA A 375 47.60 -29.18 -5.73
C ALA A 375 48.94 -29.35 -4.97
N ALA A 376 49.03 -28.78 -3.76
CA ALA A 376 50.07 -29.13 -2.79
C ALA A 376 49.95 -30.63 -2.40
N PRO A 377 51.05 -31.30 -1.98
CA PRO A 377 51.14 -32.76 -1.96
C PRO A 377 50.39 -33.34 -0.77
N GLY A 378 49.16 -33.79 -0.99
CA GLY A 378 48.38 -34.46 0.04
C GLY A 378 47.01 -34.89 -0.48
N GLU A 379 46.91 -36.19 -0.79
CA GLU A 379 45.69 -36.99 -1.01
C GLU A 379 44.91 -36.82 -2.34
N PRO A 380 44.44 -37.93 -2.95
CA PRO A 380 44.35 -38.02 -4.40
C PRO A 380 42.92 -37.84 -4.92
N ALA A 381 42.72 -36.82 -5.75
CA ALA A 381 41.56 -36.72 -6.67
C ALA A 381 41.44 -37.92 -7.63
N ALA A 382 42.49 -38.75 -7.75
CA ALA A 382 42.49 -40.02 -8.46
C ALA A 382 41.70 -41.15 -7.77
N SER A 383 41.32 -40.99 -6.49
CA SER A 383 40.51 -42.01 -5.79
C SER A 383 39.06 -42.00 -6.27
N LEU A 384 38.42 -40.83 -6.32
CA LEU A 384 37.03 -40.65 -6.75
C LEU A 384 36.79 -41.07 -8.20
N THR A 385 37.71 -40.78 -9.12
CA THR A 385 37.60 -41.23 -10.52
C THR A 385 37.75 -42.74 -10.64
N ARG A 386 38.63 -43.38 -9.84
CA ARG A 386 38.74 -44.84 -9.78
C ARG A 386 37.48 -45.50 -9.22
N TRP A 387 36.91 -44.96 -8.15
CA TRP A 387 35.66 -45.49 -7.56
C TRP A 387 34.45 -45.28 -8.48
N LEU A 388 34.39 -44.16 -9.20
CA LEU A 388 33.34 -43.91 -10.21
C LEU A 388 33.44 -44.91 -11.36
N VAL A 389 34.65 -45.14 -11.89
CA VAL A 389 34.86 -46.13 -12.97
C VAL A 389 34.53 -47.54 -12.49
N LEU A 390 34.93 -47.91 -11.26
CA LEU A 390 34.57 -49.19 -10.65
C LEU A 390 33.04 -49.33 -10.45
N ALA A 391 32.35 -48.26 -10.03
CA ALA A 391 30.90 -48.27 -9.86
C ALA A 391 30.17 -48.41 -11.20
N VAL A 392 30.60 -47.69 -12.24
CA VAL A 392 30.02 -47.80 -13.59
C VAL A 392 30.28 -49.19 -14.18
N ALA A 393 31.48 -49.75 -14.01
CA ALA A 393 31.81 -51.11 -14.42
C ALA A 393 30.94 -52.14 -13.68
N ALA A 394 30.74 -51.99 -12.38
CA ALA A 394 29.90 -52.88 -11.58
C ALA A 394 28.43 -52.83 -12.02
N VAL A 395 27.87 -51.64 -12.26
CA VAL A 395 26.49 -51.47 -12.76
C VAL A 395 26.34 -52.06 -14.16
N SER A 396 27.33 -51.88 -15.02
CA SER A 396 27.34 -52.49 -16.37
C SER A 396 27.40 -54.02 -16.30
N CYS A 397 28.24 -54.58 -15.43
CA CYS A 397 28.32 -56.02 -15.19
C CYS A 397 26.99 -56.59 -14.66
N LEU A 398 26.34 -55.90 -13.72
CA LEU A 398 25.03 -56.31 -13.20
C LEU A 398 23.94 -56.25 -14.29
N PHE A 399 23.97 -55.24 -15.15
CA PHE A 399 23.06 -55.12 -16.29
C PHE A 399 23.24 -56.25 -17.31
N VAL A 400 24.49 -56.59 -17.64
CA VAL A 400 24.80 -57.71 -18.55
C VAL A 400 24.37 -59.05 -17.93
N ALA A 401 24.64 -59.27 -16.63
CA ALA A 401 24.20 -60.47 -15.93
C ALA A 401 22.67 -60.60 -15.93
N PHE A 402 21.94 -59.48 -15.76
CA PHE A 402 20.49 -59.44 -15.84
C PHE A 402 19.98 -59.78 -17.25
N LEU A 403 20.60 -59.27 -18.31
CA LEU A 403 20.26 -59.62 -19.69
C LEU A 403 20.51 -61.10 -19.99
N LEU A 404 21.63 -61.67 -19.50
CA LEU A 404 21.93 -63.09 -19.63
C LEU A 404 20.93 -63.96 -18.86
N LEU A 405 20.48 -63.53 -17.67
CA LEU A 405 19.42 -64.20 -16.92
C LEU A 405 18.10 -64.19 -17.71
N LEU A 406 17.71 -63.05 -18.27
CA LEU A 406 16.51 -62.94 -19.11
C LEU A 406 16.60 -63.85 -20.35
N LEU A 407 17.76 -63.91 -20.99
CA LEU A 407 18.02 -64.80 -22.12
C LEU A 407 17.91 -66.27 -21.69
N ALA A 408 18.52 -66.65 -20.56
CA ALA A 408 18.44 -68.00 -20.01
C ALA A 408 17.00 -68.37 -19.63
N LEU A 409 16.22 -67.43 -19.08
CA LEU A 409 14.80 -67.63 -18.77
C LEU A 409 13.96 -67.77 -20.05
N ARG A 410 14.25 -67.00 -21.11
CA ARG A 410 13.60 -67.16 -22.42
C ARG A 410 13.94 -68.50 -23.06
N LEU A 411 15.20 -68.92 -23.01
CA LEU A 411 15.64 -70.24 -23.51
C LEU A 411 15.04 -71.38 -22.69
N ARG A 412 14.92 -71.23 -21.37
CA ARG A 412 14.23 -72.20 -20.50
C ARG A 412 12.73 -72.26 -20.80
N ARG A 413 12.06 -71.12 -21.01
CA ARG A 413 10.65 -71.07 -21.42
C ARG A 413 10.46 -71.70 -22.80
N TRP A 414 11.34 -71.41 -23.75
CA TRP A 414 11.34 -72.01 -25.08
C TRP A 414 11.58 -73.52 -25.05
N ARG A 415 12.56 -73.99 -24.25
CA ARG A 415 12.76 -75.44 -24.01
C ARG A 415 11.58 -76.10 -23.31
N ARG A 416 10.93 -75.45 -22.34
CA ARG A 416 9.70 -75.96 -21.72
C ARG A 416 8.54 -76.01 -22.70
N GLN A 417 8.45 -75.09 -23.65
CA GLN A 417 7.46 -75.11 -24.73
C GLN A 417 7.72 -76.20 -25.78
N GLN A 418 8.92 -76.79 -25.84
CA GLN A 418 9.24 -77.90 -26.75
C GLN A 418 9.10 -79.30 -26.14
N LEU A 419 8.80 -79.43 -24.84
CA LEU A 419 8.81 -80.72 -24.12
C LEU A 419 7.44 -81.16 -23.56
N LEU A 420 6.32 -80.65 -24.12
CA LEU A 420 4.99 -81.18 -23.84
C LEU A 420 4.29 -81.55 -25.17
N PRO A 421 4.02 -82.85 -25.43
CA PRO A 421 3.26 -83.30 -26.58
C PRO A 421 1.79 -82.90 -26.46
N ALA A 422 1.17 -82.59 -27.59
CA ALA A 422 -0.27 -82.38 -27.68
C ALA A 422 -1.03 -83.70 -27.61
N ASP A 423 -2.07 -83.78 -26.78
CA ASP A 423 -3.28 -84.49 -27.19
C ASP A 423 -4.57 -83.81 -26.69
N SER A 424 -5.45 -83.59 -27.69
CA SER A 424 -6.91 -83.43 -27.75
C SER A 424 -7.75 -82.80 -26.62
N GLY A 425 -8.61 -81.82 -27.02
CA GLY A 425 -9.95 -81.67 -26.44
C GLY A 425 -10.60 -80.29 -26.42
N ALA A 426 -11.34 -79.96 -27.50
CA ALA A 426 -12.60 -79.20 -27.49
C ALA A 426 -12.64 -77.64 -27.35
N LEU A 427 -13.10 -77.05 -28.47
CA LEU A 427 -14.14 -76.01 -28.62
C LEU A 427 -13.80 -74.50 -28.61
N ARG A 428 -13.78 -73.99 -29.86
CA ARG A 428 -14.57 -72.86 -30.42
C ARG A 428 -14.28 -71.41 -29.96
N GLY A 429 -13.97 -70.57 -30.95
CA GLY A 429 -14.50 -69.19 -31.04
C GLY A 429 -13.48 -68.08 -31.26
N VAL A 430 -13.17 -67.80 -32.52
CA VAL A 430 -12.52 -66.57 -33.05
C VAL A 430 -13.62 -65.47 -33.16
N PRO A 431 -13.37 -64.12 -33.15
CA PRO A 431 -12.17 -63.45 -33.65
C PRO A 431 -11.47 -62.38 -32.80
N VAL A 432 -10.22 -62.23 -33.24
CA VAL A 432 -9.22 -61.17 -33.10
C VAL A 432 -9.69 -59.81 -33.65
N SER A 433 -9.17 -58.72 -33.08
CA SER A 433 -8.44 -57.61 -33.76
C SER A 433 -8.49 -56.35 -32.87
N HIS A 434 -7.51 -55.45 -32.72
CA HIS A 434 -6.33 -54.99 -33.47
C HIS A 434 -5.27 -54.50 -32.43
N PHE A 435 -3.95 -54.70 -32.63
CA PHE A 435 -2.97 -53.69 -33.11
C PHE A 435 -3.04 -52.34 -32.35
N VAL A 436 -2.03 -51.70 -31.75
CA VAL A 436 -0.56 -51.71 -31.75
C VAL A 436 -0.13 -51.07 -30.42
N GLY A 437 0.89 -51.62 -29.75
CA GLY A 437 1.64 -50.88 -28.73
C GLY A 437 2.86 -50.22 -29.36
N ILE A 438 3.33 -49.10 -28.80
CA ILE A 438 4.75 -48.80 -28.61
C ILE A 438 4.89 -47.58 -27.68
N ASP A 439 5.77 -47.80 -26.71
CA ASP A 439 6.57 -46.87 -25.91
C ASP A 439 5.94 -46.09 -24.75
N GLY A 440 6.00 -46.78 -23.60
CA GLY A 440 5.94 -46.17 -22.28
C GLY A 440 7.15 -45.29 -22.00
N VAL A 441 6.88 -43.99 -21.86
CA VAL A 441 7.62 -43.10 -20.97
C VAL A 441 6.80 -42.96 -19.69
N ARG A 442 7.27 -43.57 -18.60
CA ARG A 442 6.75 -43.32 -17.26
C ARG A 442 7.38 -42.03 -16.73
N ALA A 443 6.61 -40.95 -16.77
CA ALA A 443 6.80 -39.81 -15.88
C ALA A 443 5.42 -39.34 -15.45
N PHE A 444 5.03 -39.59 -14.20
CA PHE A 444 4.03 -38.78 -13.52
C PHE A 444 4.34 -38.73 -12.03
N LEU A 445 4.75 -37.52 -11.62
CA LEU A 445 4.67 -36.98 -10.27
C LEU A 445 3.22 -37.11 -9.78
N GLN A 446 2.99 -37.80 -8.68
CA GLN A 446 1.72 -37.72 -7.96
C GLN A 446 1.70 -36.41 -7.17
N SER A 447 0.99 -35.41 -7.70
CA SER A 447 0.47 -34.27 -6.95
C SER A 447 -0.78 -34.71 -6.18
N TYR A 448 -0.77 -34.60 -4.86
CA TYR A 448 -1.98 -34.68 -4.04
C TYR A 448 -2.60 -33.28 -3.94
N SER A 449 -3.75 -33.09 -4.58
CA SER A 449 -4.62 -31.93 -4.35
C SER A 449 -5.82 -32.38 -3.51
N HIS A 450 -5.98 -31.81 -2.33
CA HIS A 450 -7.20 -31.93 -1.53
C HIS A 450 -7.88 -30.56 -1.50
N GLU A 451 -9.05 -30.47 -2.12
CA GLU A 451 -9.95 -29.32 -2.00
C GLU A 451 -11.05 -29.70 -0.99
N VAL A 452 -11.17 -28.91 0.08
CA VAL A 452 -12.17 -29.08 1.14
C VAL A 452 -13.10 -27.87 1.07
N SER A 453 -14.38 -28.11 0.80
CA SER A 453 -15.41 -27.08 0.85
C SER A 453 -16.31 -27.29 2.07
N LEU A 454 -16.54 -26.20 2.82
CA LEU A 454 -17.39 -26.14 4.01
C LEU A 454 -18.81 -25.75 3.60
N THR A 455 -19.81 -26.54 3.98
CA THR A 455 -21.21 -26.11 3.96
C THR A 455 -21.71 -25.85 5.37
N ALA A 456 -22.48 -24.77 5.49
CA ALA A 456 -23.14 -24.31 6.70
C ALA A 456 -24.11 -25.37 7.29
N ASP A 457 -24.31 -25.26 8.60
CA ASP A 457 -25.36 -25.87 9.40
C ASP A 457 -25.30 -27.39 9.61
N SER A 458 -24.80 -27.80 10.78
CA SER A 458 -25.53 -28.60 11.77
C SER A 458 -24.57 -29.35 12.71
N ARG A 459 -24.97 -29.46 13.97
CA ARG A 459 -24.18 -29.91 15.12
C ARG A 459 -23.88 -31.42 15.05
N LYS A 460 -22.62 -31.81 14.83
CA LYS A 460 -21.88 -32.92 15.47
C LYS A 460 -20.62 -33.27 14.66
N SER A 461 -19.47 -33.24 15.34
CA SER A 461 -18.16 -33.69 14.88
C SER A 461 -18.09 -35.22 14.73
N GLN A 462 -17.63 -35.72 13.58
CA GLN A 462 -17.01 -37.04 13.46
C GLN A 462 -16.23 -37.16 12.13
N LEU A 463 -14.90 -37.22 12.24
CA LEU A 463 -13.97 -37.61 11.18
C LEU A 463 -13.90 -39.14 11.12
N ARG A 464 -14.23 -39.73 9.97
CA ARG A 464 -13.96 -41.15 9.68
C ARG A 464 -13.48 -41.30 8.24
N PHE A 465 -12.27 -41.82 8.10
CA PHE A 465 -11.74 -42.34 6.85
C PHE A 465 -12.18 -43.80 6.73
N SER A 466 -12.91 -44.16 5.67
CA SER A 466 -13.24 -45.56 5.37
C SER A 466 -12.64 -45.95 4.02
N ALA A 467 -11.87 -47.02 4.10
CA ALA A 467 -11.31 -47.80 3.00
C ALA A 467 -12.39 -48.20 1.97
N GLY A 468 -11.94 -48.34 0.73
CA GLY A 468 -12.79 -48.59 -0.42
C GLY A 468 -13.48 -49.94 -0.42
N SER A 469 -14.44 -50.06 -1.32
CA SER A 469 -14.64 -51.24 -2.15
C SER A 469 -15.68 -50.89 -3.21
N CYS A 470 -15.30 -51.19 -4.46
CA CYS A 470 -16.14 -51.58 -5.59
C CYS A 470 -17.65 -51.59 -5.35
N CYS A 471 -18.39 -51.00 -6.28
CA CYS A 471 -19.42 -51.69 -7.06
C CYS A 471 -19.71 -50.90 -8.34
N ASP A 472 -19.27 -51.45 -9.47
CA ASP A 472 -19.81 -51.18 -10.80
C ASP A 472 -21.32 -51.44 -10.82
N THR A 473 -22.11 -50.55 -11.43
CA THR A 473 -23.25 -50.91 -12.28
C THR A 473 -23.68 -49.70 -13.11
N LEU A 474 -23.50 -49.82 -14.43
CA LEU A 474 -24.26 -49.09 -15.47
C LEU A 474 -25.33 -50.07 -16.01
N PRO A 475 -26.22 -49.66 -16.94
CA PRO A 475 -27.11 -48.50 -16.99
C PRO A 475 -28.56 -48.94 -17.34
N ALA A 476 -29.57 -48.07 -17.20
CA ALA A 476 -30.87 -48.31 -17.85
C ALA A 476 -31.48 -47.01 -18.40
N ARG A 477 -31.91 -47.12 -19.66
CA ARG A 477 -32.42 -46.10 -20.58
C ARG A 477 -33.88 -45.66 -20.27
N PRO A 478 -34.39 -44.60 -20.94
CA PRO A 478 -35.49 -43.72 -20.52
C PRO A 478 -36.88 -44.26 -20.94
N PRO A 479 -37.98 -43.52 -20.70
CA PRO A 479 -38.69 -42.88 -21.82
C PRO A 479 -39.43 -41.56 -21.37
N PRO A 480 -40.42 -40.99 -22.11
CA PRO A 480 -40.33 -39.61 -22.60
C PRO A 480 -41.54 -38.73 -22.17
N ASP A 481 -41.70 -37.59 -22.84
CA ASP A 481 -42.89 -36.72 -22.92
C ASP A 481 -42.99 -35.56 -21.91
N GLU A 482 -42.57 -34.38 -22.42
CA GLU A 482 -43.22 -33.05 -22.49
C GLU A 482 -44.43 -32.68 -21.57
N PRO A 483 -44.84 -31.38 -21.47
CA PRO A 483 -44.19 -30.11 -21.84
C PRO A 483 -44.37 -29.00 -20.77
N ARG A 484 -43.57 -27.92 -20.80
CA ARG A 484 -44.04 -26.60 -20.34
C ARG A 484 -43.46 -25.43 -21.15
N ARG A 485 -44.41 -24.57 -21.54
CA ARG A 485 -44.31 -23.31 -22.27
C ARG A 485 -43.72 -22.16 -21.44
N CYS A 486 -43.44 -21.10 -22.20
CA CYS A 486 -43.32 -19.67 -21.85
C CYS A 486 -41.91 -19.22 -21.47
N SER A 487 -41.36 -18.14 -22.00
CA SER A 487 -41.73 -17.25 -23.11
C SER A 487 -40.54 -16.32 -23.31
N ALA A 488 -40.10 -16.16 -24.56
CA ALA A 488 -39.07 -15.20 -24.95
C ALA A 488 -39.61 -13.77 -24.89
N THR A 489 -38.79 -12.82 -24.43
CA THR A 489 -38.93 -11.41 -24.82
C THR A 489 -37.56 -10.91 -25.25
N ARG A 490 -37.53 -10.46 -26.50
CA ARG A 490 -36.39 -9.98 -27.27
C ARG A 490 -36.37 -8.46 -27.14
N ILE A 491 -35.25 -7.87 -26.69
CA ILE A 491 -35.02 -6.42 -26.74
C ILE A 491 -33.68 -6.17 -27.47
N LEU A 492 -33.76 -5.23 -28.41
CA LEU A 492 -32.73 -4.77 -29.37
C LEU A 492 -31.54 -4.05 -28.68
N PRO A 493 -30.36 -3.96 -29.31
CA PRO A 493 -29.26 -3.11 -28.82
C PRO A 493 -29.42 -1.65 -29.31
N ALA A 494 -29.08 -0.70 -28.43
CA ALA A 494 -29.03 0.74 -28.68
C ALA A 494 -27.57 1.24 -28.85
N PRO A 495 -27.35 2.46 -29.39
CA PRO A 495 -26.11 2.87 -30.07
C PRO A 495 -25.05 3.54 -29.17
N SER A 496 -23.85 3.69 -29.75
CA SER A 496 -22.57 4.20 -29.20
C SER A 496 -22.54 5.69 -28.77
N PRO A 497 -21.68 6.09 -27.81
CA PRO A 497 -21.33 7.48 -27.53
C PRO A 497 -20.01 7.96 -28.19
N PRO A 498 -19.75 9.29 -28.26
CA PRO A 498 -18.85 9.91 -29.24
C PRO A 498 -17.39 10.12 -28.78
N ILE A 499 -16.50 10.28 -29.77
CA ILE A 499 -15.05 10.55 -29.66
C ILE A 499 -14.80 12.07 -29.61
N PRO A 500 -13.93 12.60 -28.73
CA PRO A 500 -13.54 14.02 -28.71
C PRO A 500 -12.43 14.36 -29.73
N PRO A 501 -12.30 15.63 -30.18
CA PRO A 501 -11.38 16.01 -31.24
C PRO A 501 -9.93 16.21 -30.74
N LEU A 502 -8.96 15.87 -31.59
CA LEU A 502 -7.54 16.15 -31.43
C LEU A 502 -7.20 17.63 -31.69
N PRO A 503 -6.17 18.19 -31.02
CA PRO A 503 -5.75 19.58 -31.21
C PRO A 503 -4.92 19.77 -32.48
N ARG A 504 -4.89 21.02 -32.98
CA ARG A 504 -4.09 21.46 -34.13
C ARG A 504 -2.60 21.55 -33.83
#